data_AF-A0A2L0ASA7-F1
#
_entry.id   AF-A0A2L0ASA7-F1
#
_cell.length_a   1.000
_cell.length_b   1.000
_cell.length_c   1.000
_cell.angle_alpha   90.00
_cell.angle_beta   90.00
_cell.angle_gamma   90.00
#
_symmetry.space_group_name_H-M   'P 1'
#
loop_
_entity.id
_entity.type
_entity.pdbx_description
1 polymer ?
#
loop_
_entity_poly.entity_id
_entity_poly.type
_entity_poly.pdbx_seq_one_letter_code
_entity_poly.pdbx_strand_id
1 'polypeptide(L)'
;IELSSSLQTDVNLPYLTMDSSGPKHMNLKLSRSKFESLVGELIKRTVQPCQKALKDAEVAKSDIGEVLLVGGMTRMPKVQSTVQDIFGKQPSRAVNPDEAVAVGAAVQGGVLAGDVTDVLLLDVTPLSLGIETLGGVFTRLISRNTTIPTKKSQVFSTAADGQTQVEIKVHQGEREMATDNKLLGQFSLVGIPPAPRGVPQIEVT
;
A
#
# COMPACT_ATOMS: atom_id res chain seq x y z
N ILE A 1 -6.39 -16.60 17.36
CA ILE A 1 -7.35 -17.57 16.79
C ILE A 1 -8.53 -17.82 17.74
N GLU A 2 -8.30 -18.03 19.04
CA GLU A 2 -9.38 -18.32 19.99
C GLU A 2 -10.52 -17.30 19.97
N LEU A 3 -10.25 -16.00 20.05
CA LEU A 3 -11.31 -14.98 19.97
C LEU A 3 -11.96 -14.84 18.58
N SER A 4 -11.40 -15.47 17.56
CA SER A 4 -12.01 -15.57 16.22
C SER A 4 -13.07 -16.67 16.16
N SER A 5 -12.98 -17.71 17.00
CA SER A 5 -13.95 -18.81 17.10
C SER A 5 -14.87 -18.70 18.33
N SER A 6 -14.29 -18.35 19.48
CA SER A 6 -14.94 -18.27 20.79
C SER A 6 -15.27 -16.83 21.18
N LEU A 7 -16.27 -16.64 22.05
CA LEU A 7 -16.69 -15.33 22.54
C LEU A 7 -15.79 -14.78 23.67
N GLN A 8 -15.00 -15.64 24.28
CA GLN A 8 -14.12 -15.31 25.40
C GLN A 8 -12.91 -16.25 25.41
N THR A 9 -11.80 -15.77 25.96
CA THR A 9 -10.59 -16.54 26.28
C THR A 9 -10.05 -16.10 27.64
N ASP A 10 -9.26 -16.96 28.27
CA ASP A 10 -8.57 -16.66 29.53
C ASP A 10 -7.06 -16.55 29.25
N VAL A 11 -6.50 -15.36 29.47
CA VAL A 11 -5.06 -15.11 29.45
C VAL A 11 -4.50 -15.50 30.81
N ASN A 12 -3.93 -16.71 30.88
CA ASN A 12 -3.35 -17.27 32.10
C ASN A 12 -1.83 -17.39 31.96
N LEU A 13 -1.08 -16.51 32.64
CA LEU A 13 0.38 -16.47 32.68
C LEU A 13 0.84 -16.67 34.13
N PRO A 14 1.07 -17.93 34.54
CA PRO A 14 1.61 -18.20 35.87
C PRO A 14 3.09 -17.82 35.94
N TYR A 15 3.55 -17.33 37.11
CA TYR A 15 4.94 -16.94 37.36
C TYR A 15 5.46 -15.90 36.35
N LEU A 16 4.60 -14.95 35.97
CA LEU A 16 4.91 -13.91 35.00
C LEU A 16 6.10 -13.05 35.41
N THR A 17 6.20 -12.73 36.71
CA THR A 17 7.30 -11.96 37.29
C THR A 17 7.38 -12.17 38.79
N MET A 18 8.32 -11.52 39.47
CA MET A 18 8.49 -11.55 40.92
C MET A 18 8.70 -10.13 41.46
N ASP A 19 8.08 -9.81 42.59
CA ASP A 19 8.34 -8.57 43.33
C ASP A 19 8.68 -8.87 44.80
N SER A 20 8.80 -7.84 45.63
CA SER A 20 9.11 -7.97 47.07
C SER A 20 8.10 -8.80 47.87
N SER A 21 6.89 -9.00 47.34
CA SER A 21 5.85 -9.83 47.93
C SER A 21 5.79 -11.26 47.37
N GLY A 22 6.69 -11.61 46.45
CA GLY A 22 6.84 -12.95 45.88
C GLY A 22 6.42 -13.06 44.41
N PRO A 23 6.23 -14.29 43.89
CA PRO A 23 5.89 -14.54 42.49
C PRO A 23 4.50 -13.99 42.13
N LYS A 24 4.39 -13.40 40.95
CA LYS A 24 3.16 -12.83 40.39
C LYS A 24 2.65 -13.65 39.22
N HIS A 25 1.33 -13.77 39.15
CA HIS A 25 0.60 -14.45 38.10
C HIS A 25 -0.35 -13.45 37.44
N MET A 26 -0.58 -13.58 36.14
CA MET A 26 -1.65 -12.84 35.45
C MET A 26 -2.75 -13.83 35.08
N ASN A 27 -3.97 -13.56 35.52
CA ASN A 27 -5.16 -14.28 35.07
C ASN A 27 -6.21 -13.25 34.66
N LEU A 28 -6.43 -13.12 33.35
CA LEU A 28 -7.31 -12.12 32.77
C LEU A 28 -8.30 -12.79 31.83
N LYS A 29 -9.59 -12.57 32.06
CA LYS A 29 -10.65 -12.97 31.14
C LYS A 29 -10.80 -11.89 30.07
N LEU A 30 -10.62 -12.25 28.79
CA LEU A 30 -10.77 -11.32 27.66
C LEU A 30 -11.94 -11.78 26.78
N SER A 31 -12.96 -10.92 26.63
CA SER A 31 -14.07 -11.16 25.70
C SER A 31 -13.72 -10.69 24.29
N ARG A 32 -14.38 -11.28 23.28
CA ARG A 32 -14.32 -10.83 21.88
C ARG A 32 -14.75 -9.37 21.76
N SER A 33 -15.83 -8.98 22.43
CA SER A 33 -16.33 -7.59 22.41
C SER A 33 -15.30 -6.61 22.96
N LYS A 34 -14.58 -6.97 24.03
CA LYS A 34 -13.50 -6.13 24.56
C LYS A 34 -12.35 -6.04 23.57
N PHE A 35 -11.91 -7.15 22.98
CA PHE A 35 -10.86 -7.15 21.97
C PHE A 35 -11.23 -6.29 20.75
N GLU A 36 -12.44 -6.45 20.21
CA GLU A 36 -12.96 -5.63 19.12
C GLU A 36 -12.97 -4.13 19.45
N SER A 37 -13.28 -3.76 20.70
CA SER A 37 -13.19 -2.35 21.12
C SER A 37 -11.76 -1.82 21.12
N LEU A 38 -10.76 -2.66 21.44
CA LEU A 38 -9.35 -2.27 21.47
C LEU A 38 -8.76 -2.09 20.06
N VAL A 39 -9.21 -2.90 19.09
CA VAL A 39 -8.70 -2.85 17.71
C VAL A 39 -9.63 -2.10 16.74
N GLY A 40 -10.74 -1.56 17.22
CA GLY A 40 -11.78 -0.95 16.38
C GLY A 40 -11.25 0.17 15.47
N GLU A 41 -10.32 0.98 15.96
CA GLU A 41 -9.68 2.04 15.15
C GLU A 41 -8.83 1.46 14.01
N LEU A 42 -8.11 0.37 14.25
CA LEU A 42 -7.30 -0.30 13.23
C LEU A 42 -8.18 -0.86 12.11
N ILE A 43 -9.30 -1.48 12.46
CA ILE A 43 -10.28 -1.98 11.48
C ILE A 43 -10.90 -0.81 10.72
N LYS A 44 -11.28 0.29 11.40
CA LYS A 44 -11.84 1.47 10.75
C LYS A 44 -10.88 2.10 9.73
N ARG A 45 -9.57 2.08 9.99
CA ARG A 45 -8.53 2.57 9.06
C ARG A 45 -8.49 1.79 7.74
N THR A 46 -8.98 0.55 7.68
CA THR A 46 -9.00 -0.24 6.43
C THR A 46 -10.16 0.12 5.50
N VAL A 47 -11.22 0.75 6.03
CA VAL A 47 -12.43 1.12 5.26
C VAL A 47 -12.13 2.14 4.18
N GLN A 48 -11.37 3.21 4.52
CA GLN A 48 -11.12 4.32 3.61
C GLN A 48 -10.30 3.89 2.36
N PRO A 49 -9.23 3.08 2.47
CA PRO A 49 -8.55 2.51 1.30
C PRO A 49 -9.49 1.75 0.36
N CYS A 50 -10.41 0.92 0.87
CA CYS A 50 -11.36 0.19 0.03
C CYS A 50 -12.29 1.15 -0.74
N GLN A 51 -12.78 2.20 -0.09
CA GLN A 51 -13.62 3.21 -0.75
C GLN A 51 -12.86 4.01 -1.81
N LYS A 52 -11.59 4.36 -1.53
CA LYS A 52 -10.72 5.02 -2.50
C LYS A 52 -10.47 4.14 -3.72
N ALA A 53 -10.19 2.86 -3.53
CA ALA A 53 -9.97 1.92 -4.62
C ALA A 53 -11.21 1.80 -5.54
N LEU A 54 -12.42 1.68 -4.97
CA LEU A 54 -13.67 1.69 -5.76
C LEU A 54 -13.82 2.99 -6.57
N LYS A 55 -13.50 4.14 -5.95
CA LYS A 55 -13.56 5.44 -6.62
C LYS A 55 -12.54 5.54 -7.76
N ASP A 56 -11.31 5.11 -7.51
CA ASP A 56 -10.22 5.20 -8.49
C ASP A 56 -10.44 4.25 -9.68
N ALA A 57 -11.13 3.12 -9.45
CA ALA A 57 -11.54 2.19 -10.50
C ALA A 57 -12.85 2.60 -11.20
N GLU A 58 -13.52 3.65 -10.71
CA GLU A 58 -14.81 4.14 -11.23
C GLU A 58 -15.91 3.07 -11.26
N VAL A 59 -15.89 2.14 -10.29
CA VAL A 59 -16.87 1.05 -10.17
C VAL A 59 -17.79 1.23 -8.97
N ALA A 60 -19.05 0.84 -9.14
CA ALA A 60 -19.99 0.74 -8.03
C ALA A 60 -19.78 -0.56 -7.26
N LYS A 61 -20.24 -0.59 -6.00
CA LYS A 61 -20.20 -1.81 -5.16
C LYS A 61 -20.97 -2.97 -5.80
N SER A 62 -22.02 -2.67 -6.56
CA SER A 62 -22.83 -3.64 -7.29
C SER A 62 -22.06 -4.36 -8.39
N ASP A 63 -21.02 -3.73 -8.93
CA ASP A 63 -20.25 -4.25 -10.05
C ASP A 63 -19.21 -5.28 -9.59
N ILE A 64 -18.99 -5.37 -8.27
CA ILE A 64 -18.07 -6.34 -7.67
C ILE A 64 -18.70 -7.73 -7.72
N GLY A 65 -18.16 -8.60 -8.59
CA GLY A 65 -18.61 -9.98 -8.75
C GLY A 65 -18.39 -10.85 -7.50
N GLU A 66 -17.21 -10.76 -6.90
CA GLU A 66 -16.81 -11.57 -5.75
C GLU A 66 -15.86 -10.79 -4.83
N VAL A 67 -15.90 -11.10 -3.53
CA VAL A 67 -15.00 -10.52 -2.52
C VAL A 67 -14.13 -11.62 -1.97
N LEU A 68 -12.82 -11.55 -2.20
CA LEU A 68 -11.84 -12.52 -1.71
C LEU A 68 -11.12 -11.97 -0.48
N LEU A 69 -10.93 -12.80 0.54
CA LEU A 69 -10.17 -12.46 1.75
C LEU A 69 -8.83 -13.20 1.75
N VAL A 70 -7.74 -12.45 1.96
CA VAL A 70 -6.38 -12.98 1.99
C VAL A 70 -5.66 -12.47 3.25
N GLY A 71 -4.90 -13.35 3.90
CA GLY A 71 -4.16 -13.12 5.14
C GLY A 71 -4.93 -13.51 6.40
N GLY A 72 -4.21 -14.08 7.38
CA GLY A 72 -4.81 -14.66 8.59
C GLY A 72 -5.67 -13.72 9.43
N MET A 73 -5.38 -12.41 9.44
CA MET A 73 -6.20 -11.43 10.17
C MET A 73 -7.63 -11.27 9.61
N THR A 74 -7.86 -11.67 8.36
CA THR A 74 -9.22 -11.71 7.77
C THR A 74 -10.11 -12.79 8.35
N ARG A 75 -9.57 -13.71 9.17
CA ARG A 75 -10.33 -14.71 9.93
C ARG A 75 -11.08 -14.09 11.12
N MET A 76 -10.78 -12.85 11.49
CA MET A 76 -11.49 -12.14 12.56
C MET A 76 -12.94 -11.83 12.14
N PRO A 77 -13.97 -12.25 12.91
CA PRO A 77 -15.37 -12.02 12.55
C PRO A 77 -15.70 -10.55 12.27
N LYS A 78 -15.16 -9.62 13.08
CA LYS A 78 -15.36 -8.19 12.89
C LYS A 78 -14.80 -7.66 11.57
N VAL A 79 -13.67 -8.20 11.10
CA VAL A 79 -13.10 -7.82 9.81
C VAL A 79 -14.01 -8.30 8.68
N GLN A 80 -14.50 -9.54 8.75
CA GLN A 80 -15.42 -10.09 7.76
C GLN A 80 -16.74 -9.30 7.69
N SER A 81 -17.31 -8.95 8.85
CA SER A 81 -18.52 -8.13 8.89
C SER A 81 -18.27 -6.75 8.30
N THR A 82 -17.15 -6.09 8.63
CA THR A 82 -16.81 -4.78 8.07
C THR A 82 -16.63 -4.85 6.55
N VAL A 83 -16.01 -5.91 6.03
CA VAL A 83 -15.90 -6.11 4.57
C VAL A 83 -17.28 -6.28 3.94
N GLN A 84 -18.17 -7.07 4.57
CA GLN A 84 -19.55 -7.22 4.12
C GLN A 84 -20.30 -5.88 4.14
N ASP A 85 -20.13 -5.04 5.15
CA ASP A 85 -20.71 -3.70 5.24
C ASP A 85 -20.19 -2.77 4.14
N ILE A 86 -18.91 -2.89 3.79
CA ILE A 86 -18.29 -2.10 2.72
C ILE A 86 -18.86 -2.50 1.36
N PHE A 87 -18.84 -3.78 1.00
CA PHE A 87 -19.12 -4.24 -0.37
C PHE A 87 -20.56 -4.74 -0.56
N GLY A 88 -21.35 -4.91 0.51
CA GLY A 88 -22.71 -5.44 0.45
C GLY A 88 -22.79 -6.91 0.05
N LYS A 89 -21.66 -7.64 0.07
CA LYS A 89 -21.53 -9.03 -0.41
C LYS A 89 -20.80 -9.87 0.61
N GLN A 90 -21.25 -11.12 0.78
CA GLN A 90 -20.55 -12.08 1.62
C GLN A 90 -19.20 -12.44 1.00
N PRO A 91 -18.09 -12.36 1.76
CA PRO A 91 -16.79 -12.78 1.26
C PRO A 91 -16.77 -14.28 0.92
N SER A 92 -16.13 -14.61 -0.18
CA SER A 92 -16.01 -15.98 -0.66
C SER A 92 -15.06 -16.81 0.21
N ARG A 93 -15.31 -18.12 0.20
CA ARG A 93 -14.44 -19.14 0.78
C ARG A 93 -13.71 -19.96 -0.29
N ALA A 94 -13.76 -19.54 -1.54
CA ALA A 94 -13.11 -20.23 -2.66
C ALA A 94 -11.58 -20.26 -2.57
N VAL A 95 -11.00 -19.39 -1.74
CA VAL A 95 -9.56 -19.18 -1.64
C VAL A 95 -9.07 -19.45 -0.22
N ASN A 96 -7.95 -20.17 -0.10
CA ASN A 96 -7.26 -20.31 1.19
C ASN A 96 -6.51 -19.00 1.50
N PRO A 97 -6.90 -18.25 2.56
CA PRO A 97 -6.31 -16.94 2.84
C PRO A 97 -4.82 -16.99 3.19
N ASP A 98 -4.29 -18.14 3.61
CA ASP A 98 -2.91 -18.25 4.06
C ASP A 98 -1.94 -18.65 2.92
N GLU A 99 -2.45 -19.28 1.86
CA GLU A 99 -1.64 -19.87 0.79
C GLU A 99 -1.85 -19.21 -0.58
N ALA A 100 -2.96 -18.49 -0.77
CA ALA A 100 -3.34 -17.91 -2.06
C ALA A 100 -2.23 -17.11 -2.74
N VAL A 101 -1.49 -16.33 -1.96
CA VAL A 101 -0.39 -15.49 -2.46
C VAL A 101 0.75 -16.36 -3.00
N ALA A 102 1.13 -17.41 -2.27
CA ALA A 102 2.21 -18.31 -2.69
C ALA A 102 1.82 -19.10 -3.94
N VAL A 103 0.58 -19.58 -4.00
CA VAL A 103 0.02 -20.25 -5.19
C VAL A 103 0.01 -19.30 -6.39
N GLY A 104 -0.46 -18.06 -6.21
CA GLY A 104 -0.46 -17.05 -7.27
C GLY A 104 0.95 -16.72 -7.78
N ALA A 105 1.94 -16.64 -6.88
CA ALA A 105 3.34 -16.45 -7.25
C ALA A 105 3.90 -17.63 -8.07
N ALA A 106 3.55 -18.86 -7.70
CA ALA A 106 3.93 -20.05 -8.47
C ALA A 106 3.31 -20.06 -9.87
N VAL A 107 2.03 -19.68 -10.00
CA VAL A 107 1.37 -19.52 -11.30
C VAL A 107 2.08 -18.47 -12.16
N GLN A 108 2.41 -17.31 -11.58
CA GLN A 108 3.17 -16.27 -12.30
C GLN A 108 4.54 -16.78 -12.75
N GLY A 109 5.23 -17.58 -11.92
CA GLY A 109 6.48 -18.25 -12.31
C GLY A 109 6.30 -19.20 -13.50
N GLY A 110 5.22 -19.99 -13.50
CA GLY A 110 4.87 -20.87 -14.62
C GLY A 110 4.55 -20.11 -15.92
N VAL A 111 3.92 -18.94 -15.83
CA VAL A 111 3.70 -18.06 -16.99
C VAL A 111 5.03 -17.56 -17.56
N LEU A 112 5.96 -17.14 -16.70
CA LEU A 112 7.29 -16.69 -17.11
C LEU A 112 8.15 -17.82 -17.71
N ALA A 113 7.98 -19.06 -17.24
CA ALA A 113 8.66 -20.24 -17.77
C ALA A 113 8.04 -20.74 -19.09
N GLY A 114 6.81 -20.32 -19.42
CA GLY A 114 6.04 -20.81 -20.57
C GLY A 114 5.25 -22.10 -20.31
N ASP A 115 5.26 -22.61 -19.08
CA ASP A 115 4.53 -23.82 -18.68
C ASP A 115 3.02 -23.55 -18.52
N VAL A 116 2.64 -22.30 -18.19
CA VAL A 116 1.26 -21.83 -18.12
C VAL A 116 1.00 -20.92 -19.31
N THR A 117 0.07 -21.32 -20.17
CA THR A 117 -0.34 -20.57 -21.36
C THR A 117 -1.71 -19.92 -21.17
N ASP A 118 -2.07 -18.98 -22.05
CA ASP A 118 -3.37 -18.28 -22.07
C ASP A 118 -3.69 -17.40 -20.84
N VAL A 119 -2.66 -16.94 -20.12
CA VAL A 119 -2.80 -15.96 -19.03
C VAL A 119 -2.06 -14.67 -19.40
N LEU A 120 -2.78 -13.56 -19.42
CA LEU A 120 -2.21 -12.21 -19.55
C LEU A 120 -2.52 -11.41 -18.28
N LEU A 121 -1.46 -10.93 -17.62
CA LEU A 121 -1.56 -10.09 -16.43
C LEU A 121 -1.15 -8.65 -16.79
N LEU A 122 -2.03 -7.70 -16.50
CA LEU A 122 -1.75 -6.26 -16.55
C LEU A 122 -1.87 -5.70 -15.14
N ASP A 123 -0.75 -5.28 -14.57
CA ASP A 123 -0.69 -4.68 -13.24
C ASP A 123 -0.46 -3.17 -13.33
N VAL A 124 -0.50 -2.47 -12.20
CA VAL A 124 -0.38 -1.00 -12.12
C VAL A 124 0.63 -0.56 -11.06
N THR A 125 1.15 0.66 -11.18
CA THR A 125 1.90 1.29 -10.07
C THR A 125 0.94 1.82 -8.98
N PRO A 126 1.12 1.51 -7.69
CA PRO A 126 0.15 1.91 -6.65
C PRO A 126 0.27 3.38 -6.22
N LEU A 127 1.37 4.05 -6.55
CA LEU A 127 1.66 5.42 -6.15
C LEU A 127 2.20 6.21 -7.34
N SER A 128 1.93 7.51 -7.33
CA SER A 128 2.45 8.43 -8.33
C SER A 128 3.95 8.59 -8.15
N LEU A 129 4.68 8.52 -9.25
CA LEU A 129 6.10 8.80 -9.35
C LEU A 129 6.27 10.20 -9.92
N GLY A 130 7.13 10.99 -9.32
CA GLY A 130 7.37 12.36 -9.77
C GLY A 130 8.68 12.92 -9.25
N ILE A 131 8.92 14.19 -9.53
CA ILE A 131 10.14 14.88 -9.10
C ILE A 131 9.84 16.17 -8.35
N GLU A 132 10.80 16.58 -7.51
CA GLU A 132 10.79 17.90 -6.90
C GLU A 132 11.12 18.96 -7.98
N THR A 133 10.24 19.95 -8.15
CA THR A 133 10.45 21.12 -9.00
C THR A 133 10.63 22.39 -8.16
N LEU A 134 10.94 23.51 -8.82
CA LEU A 134 11.12 24.80 -8.15
C LEU A 134 9.97 25.11 -7.17
N GLY A 135 10.32 25.53 -5.96
CA GLY A 135 9.36 25.80 -4.89
C GLY A 135 9.02 24.57 -4.02
N GLY A 136 9.72 23.44 -4.19
CA GLY A 136 9.51 22.23 -3.38
C GLY A 136 8.24 21.46 -3.76
N VAL A 137 7.66 21.76 -4.92
CA VAL A 137 6.41 21.16 -5.42
C VAL A 137 6.71 19.79 -6.02
N PHE A 138 5.84 18.81 -5.73
CA PHE A 138 5.88 17.49 -6.33
C PHE A 138 5.19 17.48 -7.69
N THR A 139 5.97 17.46 -8.76
CA THR A 139 5.45 17.34 -10.12
C THR A 139 5.34 15.86 -10.50
N ARG A 140 4.11 15.37 -10.60
CA ARG A 140 3.79 13.98 -10.95
C ARG A 140 4.16 13.70 -12.42
N LEU A 141 4.97 12.66 -12.63
CA LEU A 141 5.29 12.14 -13.94
C LEU A 141 4.35 10.99 -14.27
N ILE A 142 4.45 9.88 -13.56
CA ILE A 142 3.59 8.70 -13.73
C ILE A 142 2.57 8.73 -12.59
N SER A 143 1.28 8.84 -12.92
CA SER A 143 0.22 8.83 -11.91
C SER A 143 0.01 7.43 -11.32
N ARG A 144 -0.43 7.34 -10.07
CA ARG A 144 -0.88 6.06 -9.49
C ARG A 144 -1.96 5.40 -10.35
N ASN A 145 -2.05 4.09 -10.27
CA ASN A 145 -2.91 3.21 -11.07
C ASN A 145 -2.60 3.22 -12.57
N THR A 146 -1.47 3.80 -13.01
CA THR A 146 -1.00 3.63 -14.41
C THR A 146 -0.52 2.19 -14.62
N THR A 147 -0.98 1.54 -15.69
CA THR A 147 -0.57 0.18 -16.09
C THR A 147 0.94 0.09 -16.31
N ILE A 148 1.54 -0.99 -15.84
CA ILE A 148 2.96 -1.32 -16.03
C ILE A 148 3.11 -2.52 -16.97
N PRO A 149 4.17 -2.57 -17.80
CA PRO A 149 5.27 -1.59 -17.91
C PRO A 149 4.85 -0.27 -18.58
N THR A 150 5.43 0.86 -18.14
CA THR A 150 5.17 2.19 -18.71
C THR A 150 6.44 3.04 -18.73
N LYS A 151 6.48 4.06 -19.58
CA LYS A 151 7.59 4.99 -19.75
C LYS A 151 7.03 6.40 -19.96
N LYS A 152 7.62 7.41 -19.34
CA LYS A 152 7.25 8.80 -19.57
C LYS A 152 8.47 9.70 -19.55
N SER A 153 8.60 10.49 -20.62
CA SER A 153 9.67 11.47 -20.77
C SER A 153 9.09 12.87 -20.58
N GLN A 154 9.83 13.73 -19.88
CA GLN A 154 9.48 15.14 -19.70
C GLN A 154 10.75 15.99 -19.76
N VAL A 155 10.64 17.12 -20.45
CA VAL A 155 11.74 18.07 -20.58
C VAL A 155 11.69 19.09 -19.44
N PHE A 156 12.80 19.23 -18.75
CA PHE A 156 13.04 20.22 -17.71
C PHE A 156 14.14 21.18 -18.15
N SER A 157 14.31 22.27 -17.39
CA SER A 157 15.36 23.26 -17.64
C SER A 157 15.93 23.81 -16.33
N THR A 158 17.04 24.51 -16.42
CA THR A 158 17.64 25.26 -15.31
C THR A 158 16.69 26.30 -14.73
N ALA A 159 16.77 26.49 -13.41
CA ALA A 159 15.98 27.44 -12.63
C ALA A 159 16.68 28.80 -12.44
N ALA A 160 17.99 28.87 -12.66
CA ALA A 160 18.80 30.09 -12.52
C ALA A 160 19.74 30.32 -13.72
N ASP A 161 20.07 31.59 -13.98
CA ASP A 161 21.02 31.98 -15.02
C ASP A 161 22.42 31.46 -14.70
N GLY A 162 23.10 30.91 -15.71
CA GLY A 162 24.45 30.36 -15.57
C GLY A 162 24.53 29.07 -14.75
N GLN A 163 23.39 28.44 -14.41
CA GLN A 163 23.35 27.18 -13.67
C GLN A 163 24.01 26.04 -14.48
N THR A 164 25.08 25.46 -13.91
CA THR A 164 25.90 24.40 -14.56
C THR A 164 25.58 22.99 -14.08
N GLN A 165 24.67 22.85 -13.11
CA GLN A 165 24.21 21.57 -12.59
C GLN A 165 22.70 21.60 -12.32
N VAL A 166 22.01 20.48 -12.55
CA VAL A 166 20.60 20.29 -12.18
C VAL A 166 20.48 19.07 -11.28
N GLU A 167 19.74 19.24 -10.19
CA GLU A 167 19.44 18.18 -9.23
C GLU A 167 18.01 17.69 -9.46
N ILE A 168 17.86 16.39 -9.69
CA ILE A 168 16.58 15.73 -9.88
C ILE A 168 16.36 14.83 -8.66
N LYS A 169 15.43 15.22 -7.80
CA LYS A 169 15.00 14.40 -6.67
C LYS A 169 13.72 13.69 -7.04
N VAL A 170 13.76 12.36 -7.02
CA VAL A 170 12.64 11.49 -7.38
C VAL A 170 11.88 11.11 -6.13
N HIS A 171 10.58 11.37 -6.13
CA HIS A 171 9.68 11.07 -5.01
C HIS A 171 8.53 10.17 -5.46
N GLN A 172 7.98 9.43 -4.50
CA GLN A 172 6.78 8.62 -4.68
C GLN A 172 5.73 8.97 -3.62
N GLY A 173 4.50 9.25 -4.07
CA GLY A 173 3.39 9.57 -3.18
C GLY A 173 2.33 10.45 -3.83
N GLU A 174 1.38 10.91 -3.02
CA GLU A 174 0.16 11.61 -3.48
C GLU A 174 0.03 13.02 -2.91
N ARG A 175 1.03 13.52 -2.18
CA ARG A 175 1.02 14.86 -1.58
C ARG A 175 1.54 15.90 -2.58
N GLU A 176 1.09 17.15 -2.46
CA GLU A 176 1.50 18.22 -3.37
C GLU A 176 2.92 18.72 -3.12
N MET A 177 3.42 18.64 -1.89
CA MET A 177 4.79 19.04 -1.54
C MET A 177 5.73 17.83 -1.58
N ALA A 178 6.91 17.99 -2.15
CA ALA A 178 7.90 16.91 -2.30
C ALA A 178 8.32 16.33 -0.94
N THR A 179 8.48 17.19 0.08
CA THR A 179 8.88 16.80 1.45
C THR A 179 7.91 15.86 2.15
N ASP A 180 6.64 15.87 1.74
CA ASP A 180 5.59 15.03 2.34
C ASP A 180 5.45 13.67 1.61
N ASN A 181 6.24 13.46 0.56
CA ASN A 181 6.30 12.21 -0.21
C ASN A 181 7.60 11.46 0.07
N LYS A 182 7.62 10.17 -0.28
CA LYS A 182 8.81 9.34 -0.07
C LYS A 182 9.89 9.68 -1.11
N LEU A 183 11.01 10.25 -0.67
CA LEU A 183 12.21 10.34 -1.49
C LEU A 183 12.72 8.94 -1.84
N LEU A 184 12.89 8.67 -3.13
CA LEU A 184 13.45 7.43 -3.66
C LEU A 184 14.93 7.56 -4.00
N GLY A 185 15.33 8.71 -4.53
CA GLY A 185 16.70 8.95 -4.96
C GLY A 185 16.92 10.36 -5.47
N GLN A 186 18.19 10.71 -5.58
CA GLN A 186 18.65 12.02 -6.04
C GLN A 186 19.70 11.80 -7.12
N PHE A 187 19.53 12.48 -8.24
CA PHE A 187 20.41 12.43 -9.39
C PHE A 187 20.91 13.84 -9.69
N SER A 188 22.21 13.98 -9.88
CA SER A 188 22.81 15.27 -10.24
C SER A 188 23.36 15.20 -11.65
N LEU A 189 22.80 16.01 -12.54
CA LEU A 189 23.36 16.25 -13.86
C LEU A 189 24.31 17.44 -13.75
N VAL A 190 25.60 17.20 -13.95
CA VAL A 190 26.65 18.24 -13.92
C VAL A 190 27.19 18.49 -15.33
N GLY A 191 27.80 19.66 -15.53
CA GLY A 191 28.45 20.00 -16.81
C GLY A 191 27.51 20.64 -17.84
N ILE A 192 26.41 21.25 -17.39
CA ILE A 192 25.50 22.04 -18.24
C ILE A 192 26.23 23.34 -18.61
N PRO A 193 26.31 23.72 -19.90
CA PRO A 193 26.90 25.00 -20.29
C PRO A 193 26.17 26.19 -19.66
N PRO A 194 26.88 27.22 -19.15
CA PRO A 194 26.25 28.42 -18.64
C PRO A 194 25.37 29.09 -19.71
N ALA A 195 24.07 29.19 -19.43
CA ALA A 195 23.08 29.83 -20.29
C ALA A 195 22.02 30.54 -19.43
N PRO A 196 21.22 31.46 -20.00
CA PRO A 196 20.06 32.00 -19.29
C PRO A 196 19.13 30.88 -18.81
N ARG A 197 18.43 31.11 -17.70
CA ARG A 197 17.43 30.19 -17.15
C ARG A 197 16.41 29.80 -18.23
N GLY A 198 15.94 28.56 -18.21
CA GLY A 198 14.95 28.11 -19.20
C GLY A 198 15.53 27.66 -20.56
N VAL A 199 16.81 27.95 -20.84
CA VAL A 199 17.43 27.61 -22.14
C VAL A 199 17.87 26.13 -22.22
N PRO A 200 18.66 25.58 -21.27
CA PRO A 200 19.08 24.19 -21.33
C PRO A 200 17.89 23.23 -21.26
N GLN A 201 17.71 22.38 -22.28
CA GLN A 201 16.66 21.36 -22.30
C GLN A 201 17.22 20.04 -21.79
N ILE A 202 16.65 19.53 -20.70
CA ILE A 202 17.06 18.28 -20.04
C ILE A 202 15.88 17.33 -20.10
N GLU A 203 15.92 16.38 -21.04
CA GLU A 203 14.92 15.33 -21.11
C GLU A 203 15.19 14.27 -20.03
N VAL A 204 14.23 14.11 -19.12
CA VAL A 204 14.24 13.09 -18.07
C VAL A 204 13.24 12.03 -18.46
N THR A 205 13.68 10.77 -18.45
CA THR A 205 12.92 9.59 -18.90
C THR A 205 12.87 8.54 -17.82
#